data_AF-A0A819A0Z6-F1
#
_entry.id   AF-A0A819A0Z6-F1
#
_cell.length_a   1.000
_cell.length_b   1.000
_cell.length_c   1.000
_cell.angle_alpha   90.00
_cell.angle_beta   90.00
_cell.angle_gamma   90.00
#
_symmetry.space_group_name_H-M   'P 1'
#
loop_
_entity.id
_entity.type
_entity.pdbx_description
1 polymer ?
#
loop_
_entity_poly.entity_id
_entity_poly.type
_entity_poly.pdbx_seq_one_letter_code
_entity_poly.pdbx_strand_id
1 'polypeptide(L)'
;MVLFSQLPSTKKKETMPKMDTTPRVAFVSNPSMVSMVFPTKPTLIKDEKTMHRRRSIIREFALNTSTHGLPGIARSESIHNRIFWSISFLCFTAVMIYFVTTAILSYFGYPTQINVDIITEWPQYFPAVSICNGAPFHLDRFIRPFLNYTYEQNLINSTNTSTIPAYLASSILNFLIHKTNKNESMDSYLFSLSSMLYKCTFNNLPCSIENFTTFNSAFYGRCYTFNAKMKSNSNNSVRYVNHNGGNGVLDLEFYVHSHQYVPYFWKGKYMINSSNDILFSIFIQALVWYLWYMIIPNCH
;
A
#
# COMPACT_ATOMS: atom_id res chain seq x y z
N MET A 1 -12.80 -17.41 -55.33
CA MET A 1 -13.02 -16.64 -56.57
C MET A 1 -11.82 -16.87 -57.46
N VAL A 2 -12.07 -17.35 -58.67
CA VAL A 2 -11.12 -17.87 -59.66
C VAL A 2 -10.46 -16.70 -60.41
N LEU A 3 -9.18 -16.78 -60.79
CA LEU A 3 -8.71 -16.69 -62.20
C LEU A 3 -7.18 -16.62 -62.38
N PHE A 4 -6.76 -17.33 -63.42
CA PHE A 4 -5.43 -17.56 -64.01
C PHE A 4 -4.96 -16.41 -64.91
N SER A 5 -3.64 -16.32 -65.15
CA SER A 5 -2.99 -16.03 -66.46
C SER A 5 -1.45 -16.13 -66.33
N GLN A 6 -0.75 -17.19 -66.80
CA GLN A 6 -0.10 -17.40 -68.14
C GLN A 6 1.10 -16.49 -68.52
N LEU A 7 2.34 -17.03 -68.36
CA LEU A 7 3.53 -17.20 -69.27
C LEU A 7 3.74 -16.28 -70.53
N PRO A 8 4.93 -16.19 -71.24
CA PRO A 8 6.34 -16.63 -70.99
C PRO A 8 7.50 -15.71 -71.57
N SER A 9 8.77 -16.15 -71.39
CA SER A 9 9.92 -16.13 -72.37
C SER A 9 10.89 -14.91 -72.53
N THR A 10 12.19 -15.14 -72.25
CA THR A 10 13.37 -15.07 -73.18
C THR A 10 14.71 -14.52 -72.60
N LYS A 11 15.73 -15.40 -72.65
CA LYS A 11 17.14 -15.26 -73.10
C LYS A 11 18.18 -14.29 -72.47
N LYS A 12 19.37 -14.92 -72.28
CA LYS A 12 20.77 -14.43 -72.45
C LYS A 12 21.30 -13.51 -71.33
N LYS A 13 22.56 -13.58 -70.88
CA LYS A 13 23.79 -14.21 -71.38
C LYS A 13 24.78 -14.23 -70.20
N GLU A 14 25.46 -15.34 -69.95
CA GLU A 14 26.65 -15.35 -69.11
C GLU A 14 27.82 -14.68 -69.84
N THR A 15 28.55 -13.82 -69.13
CA THR A 15 29.89 -13.38 -69.51
C THR A 15 30.74 -13.29 -68.24
N MET A 16 31.72 -14.18 -68.13
CA MET A 16 32.87 -14.07 -67.22
C MET A 16 33.73 -12.84 -67.57
N PRO A 17 34.45 -12.27 -66.59
CA PRO A 17 35.71 -11.60 -66.85
C PRO A 17 36.92 -12.39 -66.30
N LYS A 18 37.79 -12.70 -67.26
CA LYS A 18 39.25 -12.91 -67.28
C LYS A 18 40.04 -12.93 -65.97
N MET A 19 40.83 -14.01 -65.87
CA MET A 19 42.00 -14.21 -65.02
C MET A 19 43.22 -13.52 -65.66
N ASP A 20 43.93 -12.69 -64.90
CA ASP A 20 45.16 -12.01 -65.33
C ASP A 20 46.37 -12.85 -64.96
N THR A 21 47.15 -13.25 -65.97
CA THR A 21 48.41 -13.98 -65.81
C THR A 21 49.50 -13.24 -66.57
N THR A 22 50.34 -12.50 -65.84
CA THR A 22 51.61 -11.99 -66.38
C THR A 22 52.68 -13.09 -66.32
N PRO A 23 53.34 -13.45 -67.44
CA PRO A 23 54.43 -14.42 -67.41
C PRO A 23 55.78 -13.72 -67.14
N ARG A 24 56.65 -14.32 -66.32
CA ARG A 24 58.10 -14.08 -66.40
C ARG A 24 58.72 -15.23 -67.17
N VAL A 25 59.38 -14.89 -68.27
CA VAL A 25 60.15 -15.77 -69.14
C VAL A 25 61.38 -16.26 -68.37
N ALA A 26 61.53 -17.58 -68.26
CA ALA A 26 62.81 -18.22 -68.01
C ALA A 26 63.03 -19.27 -69.11
N PHE A 27 64.17 -19.18 -69.78
CA PHE A 27 64.59 -20.05 -70.87
C PHE A 27 64.59 -21.52 -70.44
N VAL A 28 64.01 -22.38 -71.28
CA VAL A 28 64.07 -23.83 -71.16
C VAL A 28 65.18 -24.35 -72.08
N SER A 29 66.10 -25.15 -71.52
CA SER A 29 66.70 -26.27 -72.23
C SER A 29 66.27 -27.56 -71.52
N ASN A 30 65.43 -28.34 -72.19
CA ASN A 30 64.89 -29.65 -71.77
C ASN A 30 65.97 -30.75 -71.95
N PRO A 31 65.82 -32.03 -71.48
CA PRO A 31 64.58 -32.69 -71.02
C PRO A 31 64.66 -33.65 -69.81
N SER A 32 63.62 -33.64 -68.96
CA SER A 32 63.00 -34.85 -68.38
C SER A 32 61.77 -34.48 -67.53
N MET A 33 60.68 -35.25 -67.68
CA MET A 33 59.39 -35.06 -67.01
C MET A 33 59.52 -34.99 -65.47
N VAL A 34 58.98 -33.94 -64.85
CA VAL A 34 58.66 -33.90 -63.41
C VAL A 34 57.21 -33.44 -63.25
N SER A 35 56.35 -34.30 -62.72
CA SER A 35 55.01 -33.94 -62.28
C SER A 35 55.09 -33.28 -60.90
N MET A 36 54.66 -32.01 -60.80
CA MET A 36 54.54 -31.33 -59.52
C MET A 36 53.29 -31.78 -58.78
N VAL A 37 53.48 -32.58 -57.72
CA VAL A 37 52.45 -32.80 -56.69
C VAL A 37 52.55 -31.67 -55.68
N PHE A 38 51.55 -30.79 -55.63
CA PHE A 38 51.45 -29.76 -54.59
C PHE A 38 50.80 -30.35 -53.31
N PRO A 39 51.38 -30.16 -52.11
CA PRO A 39 50.75 -30.61 -50.87
C PRO A 39 49.58 -29.69 -50.50
N THR A 40 48.36 -30.21 -50.44
CA THR A 40 47.21 -29.50 -49.86
C THR A 40 47.30 -29.50 -48.33
N LYS A 41 47.34 -28.31 -47.69
CA LYS A 41 47.27 -28.17 -46.23
C LYS A 41 45.90 -28.69 -45.71
N PRO A 42 45.85 -29.71 -44.85
CA PRO A 42 44.59 -30.36 -44.43
C PRO A 42 43.77 -29.56 -43.39
N THR A 43 44.33 -28.50 -42.79
CA THR A 43 43.68 -27.73 -41.72
C THR A 43 42.58 -26.78 -42.23
N LEU A 44 42.82 -26.08 -43.34
CA LEU A 44 41.86 -25.12 -43.91
C LEU A 44 40.56 -25.79 -44.39
N ILE A 45 40.67 -27.01 -44.92
CA ILE A 45 39.55 -27.78 -45.47
C ILE A 45 38.60 -28.25 -44.34
N LYS A 46 39.13 -28.53 -43.13
CA LYS A 46 38.32 -28.96 -41.98
C LYS A 46 37.51 -27.80 -41.40
N ASP A 47 38.11 -26.62 -41.34
CA ASP A 47 37.46 -25.42 -40.81
C ASP A 47 36.39 -24.88 -41.77
N GLU A 48 36.63 -24.95 -43.08
CA GLU A 48 35.63 -24.58 -44.10
C GLU A 48 34.42 -25.53 -44.09
N LYS A 49 34.65 -26.86 -43.99
CA LYS A 49 33.58 -27.86 -43.90
C LYS A 49 32.73 -27.71 -42.64
N THR A 50 33.35 -27.39 -41.50
CA THR A 50 32.62 -27.19 -40.24
C THR A 50 31.81 -25.89 -40.24
N MET A 51 32.34 -24.82 -40.84
CA MET A 51 31.63 -23.54 -41.00
C MET A 51 30.41 -23.67 -41.93
N HIS A 52 30.57 -24.36 -43.07
CA HIS A 52 29.46 -24.61 -44.01
C HIS A 52 28.34 -25.43 -43.36
N ARG A 53 28.71 -26.49 -42.61
CA ARG A 53 27.75 -27.32 -41.87
C ARG A 53 26.98 -26.52 -40.80
N ARG A 54 27.64 -25.60 -40.09
CA ARG A 54 26.96 -24.74 -39.10
C ARG A 54 25.98 -23.77 -39.76
N ARG A 55 26.36 -23.16 -40.89
CA ARG A 55 25.49 -22.24 -41.64
C ARG A 55 24.25 -22.93 -42.19
N SER A 56 24.36 -24.17 -42.70
CA SER A 56 23.20 -24.92 -43.18
C SER A 56 22.22 -25.25 -42.06
N ILE A 57 22.73 -25.66 -40.88
CA ILE A 57 21.90 -25.96 -39.70
C ILE A 57 21.15 -24.72 -39.22
N ILE A 58 21.85 -23.58 -39.09
CA ILE A 58 21.23 -22.32 -38.65
C ILE A 58 20.16 -21.87 -39.65
N ARG A 59 20.41 -22.03 -40.95
CA ARG A 59 19.43 -21.66 -42.00
C ARG A 59 18.21 -22.56 -41.96
N GLU A 60 18.39 -23.87 -41.81
CA GLU A 60 17.28 -24.83 -41.70
C GLU A 60 16.42 -24.56 -40.46
N PHE A 61 17.05 -24.29 -39.32
CA PHE A 61 16.36 -23.89 -38.09
C PHE A 61 15.60 -22.57 -38.26
N ALA A 62 16.22 -21.56 -38.86
CA ALA A 62 15.61 -20.25 -39.08
C ALA A 62 14.47 -20.28 -40.11
N LEU A 63 14.39 -21.29 -40.99
CA LEU A 63 13.27 -21.48 -41.92
C LEU A 63 12.12 -22.27 -41.28
N ASN A 64 12.43 -23.15 -40.32
CA ASN A 64 11.44 -24.01 -39.65
C ASN A 64 10.90 -23.42 -38.33
N THR A 65 11.50 -22.35 -37.81
CA THR A 65 10.99 -21.66 -36.62
C THR A 65 9.67 -20.92 -36.91
N SER A 66 8.78 -20.90 -35.91
CA SER A 66 7.51 -20.16 -35.95
C SER A 66 7.67 -18.66 -35.69
N THR A 67 8.89 -18.18 -35.42
CA THR A 67 9.15 -16.75 -35.20
C THR A 67 9.08 -15.99 -36.52
N HIS A 68 8.12 -15.07 -36.68
CA HIS A 68 7.80 -14.46 -37.97
C HIS A 68 8.95 -13.67 -38.66
N GLY A 69 9.93 -13.16 -37.90
CA GLY A 69 11.05 -12.39 -38.45
C GLY A 69 12.22 -13.24 -38.98
N LEU A 70 12.50 -14.40 -38.37
CA LEU A 70 13.68 -15.22 -38.65
C LEU A 70 13.64 -15.92 -40.04
N PRO A 71 12.51 -16.49 -40.50
CA PRO A 71 12.37 -17.02 -41.85
C PRO A 71 12.51 -15.92 -42.92
N GLY A 72 12.08 -14.69 -42.62
CA GLY A 72 12.26 -13.53 -43.50
C GLY A 72 13.74 -13.19 -43.73
N ILE A 73 14.55 -13.24 -42.68
CA ILE A 73 16.02 -13.05 -42.76
C ILE A 73 16.70 -14.20 -43.50
N ALA A 74 16.31 -15.45 -43.23
CA ALA A 74 16.92 -16.65 -43.81
C ALA A 74 16.56 -16.85 -45.30
N ARG A 75 15.37 -16.43 -45.72
CA ARG A 75 14.88 -16.53 -47.12
C ARG A 75 15.38 -15.39 -48.00
N SER A 76 15.68 -14.22 -47.44
CA SER A 76 16.08 -13.05 -48.23
C SER A 76 17.43 -13.25 -48.92
N GLU A 77 17.51 -12.97 -50.22
CA GLU A 77 18.77 -13.06 -51.00
C GLU A 77 19.50 -11.72 -51.07
N SER A 78 18.75 -10.60 -51.07
CA SER A 78 19.31 -9.25 -51.08
C SER A 78 19.67 -8.75 -49.68
N ILE A 79 20.76 -7.97 -49.60
CA ILE A 79 21.24 -7.39 -48.35
C ILE A 79 20.25 -6.40 -47.73
N HIS A 80 19.55 -5.60 -48.56
CA HIS A 80 18.57 -4.62 -48.09
C HIS A 80 17.37 -5.29 -47.40
N ASN A 81 16.86 -6.38 -47.96
CA ASN A 81 15.73 -7.11 -47.37
C ASN A 81 16.16 -7.80 -46.07
N ARG A 82 17.40 -8.34 -46.00
CA ARG A 82 17.96 -8.89 -44.77
C ARG A 82 18.06 -7.84 -43.66
N ILE A 83 18.51 -6.64 -44.00
CA ILE A 83 18.61 -5.53 -43.04
C ILE A 83 17.22 -5.12 -42.56
N PHE A 84 16.25 -4.96 -43.47
CA PHE A 84 14.87 -4.65 -43.13
C PHE A 84 14.27 -5.67 -42.15
N TRP A 85 14.36 -6.96 -42.46
CA TRP A 85 13.84 -8.03 -41.60
C TRP A 85 14.57 -8.11 -40.25
N SER A 86 15.87 -7.83 -40.23
CA SER A 86 16.67 -7.79 -38.99
C SER A 86 16.24 -6.64 -38.08
N ILE A 87 16.06 -5.43 -38.64
CA ILE A 87 15.62 -4.26 -37.89
C ILE A 87 14.19 -4.45 -37.37
N SER A 88 13.29 -4.96 -38.22
CA SER A 88 11.91 -5.23 -37.82
C SER A 88 11.83 -6.25 -36.69
N PHE A 89 12.58 -7.35 -36.78
CA PHE A 89 12.66 -8.36 -35.72
C PHE A 89 13.19 -7.77 -34.41
N LEU A 90 14.27 -6.99 -34.47
CA LEU A 90 14.84 -6.34 -33.28
C LEU A 90 13.84 -5.38 -32.62
N CYS A 91 13.19 -4.53 -33.42
CA CYS A 91 12.20 -3.58 -32.93
C CYS A 91 11.02 -4.28 -32.23
N PHE A 92 10.42 -5.28 -32.87
CA PHE A 92 9.29 -6.01 -32.27
C PHE A 92 9.70 -6.81 -31.03
N THR A 93 10.92 -7.36 -30.97
CA THR A 93 11.40 -8.03 -29.75
C THR A 93 11.59 -7.06 -28.59
N ALA A 94 12.10 -5.85 -28.82
CA ALA A 94 12.24 -4.83 -27.79
C ALA A 94 10.88 -4.37 -27.24
N VAL A 95 9.91 -4.14 -28.13
CA VAL A 95 8.53 -3.78 -27.75
C VAL A 95 7.87 -4.89 -26.94
N MET A 96 8.04 -6.16 -27.35
CA MET A 96 7.52 -7.31 -26.61
C MET A 96 8.13 -7.39 -25.19
N ILE A 97 9.45 -7.22 -25.06
CA ILE A 97 10.13 -7.22 -23.76
C ILE A 97 9.58 -6.11 -22.86
N TYR A 98 9.42 -4.89 -23.40
CA TYR A 98 8.85 -3.77 -22.66
C TYR A 98 7.43 -4.07 -22.13
N PHE A 99 6.53 -4.56 -22.99
CA PHE A 99 5.18 -4.90 -22.54
C PHE A 99 5.16 -6.00 -21.48
N VAL A 100 5.98 -7.05 -21.65
CA VAL A 100 6.09 -8.13 -20.67
C VAL A 100 6.61 -7.63 -19.33
N THR A 101 7.66 -6.79 -19.30
CA THR A 101 8.16 -6.24 -18.03
C THR A 101 7.14 -5.33 -17.37
N THR A 102 6.44 -4.48 -18.11
CA THR A 102 5.36 -3.65 -17.55
C THR A 102 4.21 -4.50 -16.98
N ALA A 103 3.82 -5.58 -17.65
CA ALA A 103 2.77 -6.48 -17.18
C ALA A 103 3.19 -7.21 -15.89
N ILE A 104 4.44 -7.70 -15.83
CA ILE A 104 4.99 -8.34 -14.62
C ILE A 104 5.06 -7.35 -13.46
N LEU A 105 5.58 -6.14 -13.68
CA LEU A 105 5.65 -5.10 -12.65
C LEU A 105 4.24 -4.67 -12.20
N SER A 106 3.28 -4.56 -13.12
CA SER A 106 1.88 -4.25 -12.78
C SER A 106 1.22 -5.37 -11.98
N TYR A 107 1.55 -6.64 -12.27
CA TYR A 107 1.03 -7.79 -11.52
C TYR A 107 1.58 -7.80 -10.08
N PHE A 108 2.89 -7.61 -9.92
CA PHE A 108 3.53 -7.55 -8.59
C PHE A 108 3.35 -6.21 -7.86
N GLY A 109 2.77 -5.21 -8.53
CA GLY A 109 2.31 -3.97 -7.89
C GLY A 109 1.05 -4.17 -7.05
N TYR A 110 0.38 -5.33 -7.17
CA TYR A 110 -0.86 -5.70 -6.47
C TYR A 110 -1.90 -4.55 -6.37
N PRO A 111 -2.20 -3.82 -7.47
CA PRO A 111 -3.22 -2.79 -7.40
C PRO A 111 -4.59 -3.45 -7.16
N THR A 112 -5.37 -2.90 -6.24
CA THR A 112 -6.73 -3.37 -5.94
C THR A 112 -7.74 -2.32 -6.39
N GLN A 113 -8.88 -2.77 -6.93
CA GLN A 113 -10.02 -1.91 -7.24
C GLN A 113 -11.07 -2.12 -6.15
N ILE A 114 -11.49 -1.03 -5.49
CA ILE A 114 -12.51 -1.06 -4.45
C ILE A 114 -13.79 -0.50 -5.07
N ASN A 115 -14.80 -1.37 -5.22
CA ASN A 115 -16.15 -0.94 -5.59
C ASN A 115 -16.96 -0.76 -4.30
N VAL A 116 -17.58 0.40 -4.14
CA VAL A 116 -18.39 0.75 -2.97
C VAL A 116 -19.84 0.88 -3.40
N ASP A 117 -20.66 -0.09 -3.02
CA ASP A 117 -22.10 -0.09 -3.25
C ASP A 117 -22.85 0.20 -1.95
N ILE A 118 -23.90 1.02 -2.02
CA ILE A 118 -24.75 1.37 -0.87
C ILE A 118 -26.03 0.53 -0.95
N ILE A 119 -26.11 -0.51 -0.13
CA ILE A 119 -27.30 -1.37 -0.01
C ILE A 119 -28.04 -0.98 1.27
N THR A 120 -29.33 -0.66 1.14
CA THR A 120 -30.20 -0.36 2.29
C THR A 120 -30.93 -1.62 2.74
N GLU A 121 -30.46 -2.26 3.81
CA GLU A 121 -31.12 -3.42 4.41
C GLU A 121 -32.01 -3.01 5.59
N TRP A 122 -33.20 -3.61 5.71
CA TRP A 122 -34.16 -3.31 6.78
C TRP A 122 -34.68 -4.59 7.43
N PRO A 123 -34.81 -4.66 8.78
CA PRO A 123 -34.45 -3.63 9.76
C PRO A 123 -32.96 -3.63 10.14
N GLN A 124 -32.34 -2.45 10.17
CA GLN A 124 -30.95 -2.30 10.60
C GLN A 124 -30.82 -2.31 12.12
N TYR A 125 -29.74 -2.89 12.66
CA TYR A 125 -29.41 -2.80 14.08
C TYR A 125 -29.03 -1.37 14.46
N PHE A 126 -29.58 -0.87 15.58
CA PHE A 126 -29.09 0.39 16.15
C PHE A 126 -27.73 0.12 16.82
N PRO A 127 -26.69 0.95 16.60
CA PRO A 127 -25.37 0.70 17.17
C PRO A 127 -25.40 0.81 18.70
N ALA A 128 -24.42 0.18 19.35
CA ALA A 128 -24.16 0.43 20.76
C ALA A 128 -23.49 1.81 20.90
N VAL A 129 -24.04 2.68 21.75
CA VAL A 129 -23.55 4.05 21.94
C VAL A 129 -22.96 4.18 23.33
N SER A 130 -21.65 4.38 23.43
CA SER A 130 -20.94 4.55 24.69
C SER A 130 -20.67 6.02 24.99
N ILE A 131 -21.11 6.49 26.16
CA ILE A 131 -20.91 7.85 26.65
C ILE A 131 -20.08 7.81 27.94
N CYS A 132 -19.09 8.69 28.04
CA CYS A 132 -18.25 8.88 29.22
C CYS A 132 -18.18 10.36 29.57
N ASN A 133 -18.02 10.68 30.87
CA ASN A 133 -17.66 12.02 31.27
C ASN A 133 -16.19 12.30 30.89
N GLY A 134 -15.87 13.53 30.45
CA GLY A 134 -14.51 13.95 30.13
C GLY A 134 -13.59 13.99 31.36
N ALA A 135 -14.16 14.12 32.56
CA ALA A 135 -13.44 13.99 33.82
C ALA A 135 -13.92 12.75 34.60
N PRO A 136 -13.00 11.94 35.13
CA PRO A 136 -13.37 10.71 35.84
C PRO A 136 -13.96 10.96 37.22
N PHE A 137 -13.49 12.00 37.94
CA PHE A 137 -13.79 12.19 39.36
C PHE A 137 -14.52 13.50 39.67
N HIS A 138 -15.45 13.42 40.61
CA HIS A 138 -16.12 14.52 41.31
C HIS A 138 -15.17 15.20 42.30
N LEU A 139 -14.89 16.49 42.10
CA LEU A 139 -13.96 17.28 42.93
C LEU A 139 -14.37 17.32 44.40
N ASP A 140 -15.66 17.52 44.69
CA ASP A 140 -16.22 17.61 46.05
C ASP A 140 -15.99 16.33 46.86
N ARG A 141 -16.09 15.17 46.21
CA ARG A 141 -15.88 13.86 46.84
C ARG A 141 -14.40 13.46 46.86
N PHE A 142 -13.63 13.89 45.87
CA PHE A 142 -12.23 13.53 45.70
C PHE A 142 -11.28 14.36 46.60
N ILE A 143 -11.56 15.65 46.80
CA ILE A 143 -10.60 16.58 47.41
C ILE A 143 -10.25 16.24 48.86
N ARG A 144 -11.23 15.90 49.71
CA ARG A 144 -10.98 15.64 51.14
C ARG A 144 -10.12 14.39 51.38
N PRO A 145 -10.43 13.21 50.79
CA PRO A 145 -9.58 12.03 50.92
C PRO A 145 -8.17 12.24 50.36
N PHE A 146 -8.06 12.96 49.24
CA PHE A 146 -6.77 13.27 48.64
C PHE A 146 -5.91 14.15 49.56
N LEU A 147 -6.50 15.21 50.13
CA LEU A 147 -5.78 16.09 51.06
C LEU A 147 -5.34 15.36 52.33
N ASN A 148 -6.18 14.49 52.88
CA ASN A 148 -5.81 13.68 54.04
C ASN A 148 -4.60 12.78 53.73
N TYR A 149 -4.60 12.11 52.57
CA TYR A 149 -3.44 11.33 52.12
C TYR A 149 -2.18 12.19 51.98
N THR A 150 -2.28 13.38 51.37
CA THR A 150 -1.11 14.26 51.23
C THR A 150 -0.57 14.77 52.58
N TYR A 151 -1.46 14.96 53.55
CA TYR A 151 -1.08 15.34 54.92
C TYR A 151 -0.37 14.19 55.64
N GLU A 152 -0.92 12.96 55.56
CA GLU A 152 -0.28 11.74 56.10
C GLU A 152 1.12 11.50 55.50
N GLN A 153 1.33 11.90 54.25
CA GLN A 153 2.62 11.83 53.56
C GLN A 153 3.53 13.05 53.80
N ASN A 154 3.15 14.01 54.66
CA ASN A 154 3.86 15.27 54.92
C ASN A 154 4.17 16.09 53.65
N LEU A 155 3.31 16.00 52.62
CA LEU A 155 3.47 16.73 51.36
C LEU A 155 2.89 18.15 51.41
N ILE A 156 2.13 18.48 52.47
CA ILE A 156 1.45 19.75 52.66
C ILE A 156 1.52 20.18 54.14
N ASN A 157 1.84 21.45 54.37
CA ASN A 157 1.73 22.13 55.68
C ASN A 157 0.56 23.14 55.74
N SER A 158 -0.26 23.21 54.68
CA SER A 158 -1.36 24.16 54.55
C SER A 158 -2.71 23.53 54.88
N THR A 159 -3.56 24.28 55.59
CA THR A 159 -4.94 23.93 55.93
C THR A 159 -5.96 24.34 54.86
N ASN A 160 -5.52 24.86 53.71
CA ASN A 160 -6.42 25.26 52.63
C ASN A 160 -7.06 24.05 51.95
N THR A 161 -8.35 23.85 52.18
CA THR A 161 -9.12 22.66 51.79
C THR A 161 -9.92 22.81 50.50
N SER A 162 -9.87 23.98 49.83
CA SER A 162 -10.78 24.33 48.74
C SER A 162 -10.21 24.11 47.33
N THR A 163 -8.90 23.94 47.17
CA THR A 163 -8.27 23.80 45.84
C THR A 163 -7.06 22.87 45.91
N ILE A 164 -6.81 22.11 44.83
CA ILE A 164 -5.59 21.33 44.65
C ILE A 164 -4.53 22.23 43.99
N PRO A 165 -3.42 22.56 44.68
CA PRO A 165 -2.31 23.29 44.07
C PRO A 165 -1.68 22.51 42.91
N ALA A 166 -1.17 23.21 41.89
CA ALA A 166 -0.63 22.58 40.67
C ALA A 166 0.51 21.59 40.92
N TYR A 167 1.37 21.85 41.92
CA TYR A 167 2.50 20.97 42.25
C TYR A 167 2.07 19.61 42.84
N LEU A 168 0.85 19.50 43.36
CA LEU A 168 0.30 18.25 43.92
C LEU A 168 -0.42 17.40 42.87
N ALA A 169 -0.63 17.93 41.67
CA ALA A 169 -1.32 17.20 40.61
C ALA A 169 -0.59 15.89 40.27
N SER A 170 0.75 15.88 40.32
CA SER A 170 1.57 14.67 40.11
C SER A 170 1.35 13.59 41.18
N SER A 171 0.95 13.98 42.40
CA SER A 171 0.68 13.05 43.51
C SER A 171 -0.70 12.37 43.42
N ILE A 172 -1.59 12.83 42.53
CA ILE A 172 -2.91 12.21 42.36
C ILE A 172 -2.77 10.74 41.95
N LEU A 173 -1.84 10.41 41.05
CA LEU A 173 -1.62 9.02 40.64
C LEU A 173 -1.16 8.15 41.82
N ASN A 174 -0.27 8.66 42.67
CA ASN A 174 0.21 7.95 43.86
C ASN A 174 -0.93 7.68 44.85
N PHE A 175 -1.83 8.64 45.05
CA PHE A 175 -3.03 8.46 45.86
C PHE A 175 -3.95 7.36 45.30
N LEU A 176 -4.17 7.37 43.98
CA LEU A 176 -4.99 6.35 43.32
C LEU A 176 -4.39 4.95 43.48
N ILE A 177 -3.08 4.81 43.22
CA ILE A 177 -2.34 3.55 43.40
C ILE A 177 -2.42 3.07 44.86
N HIS A 178 -2.23 3.97 45.83
CA HIS A 178 -2.31 3.63 47.24
C HIS A 178 -3.68 3.05 47.63
N LYS A 179 -4.78 3.65 47.14
CA LYS A 179 -6.13 3.10 47.37
C LYS A 179 -6.39 1.80 46.62
N THR A 180 -5.90 1.66 45.40
CA THR A 180 -5.99 0.41 44.64
C THR A 180 -5.26 -0.72 45.35
N ASN A 181 -4.07 -0.46 45.91
CA ASN A 181 -3.33 -1.45 46.70
C ASN A 181 -4.06 -1.86 47.99
N LYS A 182 -4.93 -0.99 48.53
CA LYS A 182 -5.83 -1.31 49.64
C LYS A 182 -7.13 -1.99 49.21
N ASN A 183 -7.29 -2.30 47.92
CA ASN A 183 -8.52 -2.81 47.33
C ASN A 183 -9.76 -1.93 47.60
N GLU A 184 -9.56 -0.63 47.79
CA GLU A 184 -10.67 0.32 47.98
C GLU A 184 -11.26 0.73 46.62
N SER A 185 -12.59 0.75 46.52
CA SER A 185 -13.25 1.17 45.29
C SER A 185 -13.18 2.68 45.09
N MET A 186 -12.98 3.10 43.84
CA MET A 186 -13.03 4.51 43.42
C MET A 186 -14.43 4.96 43.03
N ASP A 187 -15.40 4.03 43.10
CA ASP A 187 -16.75 4.19 42.57
C ASP A 187 -17.54 5.34 43.18
N SER A 188 -17.21 5.74 44.40
CA SER A 188 -17.84 6.87 45.10
C SER A 188 -17.47 8.23 44.49
N TYR A 189 -16.28 8.33 43.89
CA TYR A 189 -15.77 9.55 43.26
C TYR A 189 -16.24 9.71 41.81
N LEU A 190 -16.71 8.63 41.17
CA LEU A 190 -17.08 8.64 39.75
C LEU A 190 -18.46 9.28 39.52
N PHE A 191 -18.64 9.92 38.36
CA PHE A 191 -19.92 10.49 37.95
C PHE A 191 -20.97 9.40 37.68
N SER A 192 -22.17 9.58 38.24
CA SER A 192 -23.32 8.70 38.00
C SER A 192 -24.12 9.16 36.78
N LEU A 193 -24.70 8.21 36.01
CA LEU A 193 -25.56 8.56 34.89
C LEU A 193 -26.82 9.31 35.36
N SER A 194 -27.30 9.00 36.56
CA SER A 194 -28.47 9.65 37.15
C SER A 194 -28.29 11.16 37.37
N SER A 195 -27.08 11.63 37.65
CA SER A 195 -26.83 13.07 37.77
C SER A 195 -26.60 13.70 36.40
N MET A 196 -25.98 12.97 35.47
CA MET A 196 -25.59 13.50 34.17
C MET A 196 -26.71 13.49 33.14
N LEU A 197 -27.58 12.48 33.11
CA LEU A 197 -28.60 12.31 32.09
C LEU A 197 -29.83 13.16 32.43
N TYR A 198 -30.05 14.21 31.64
CA TYR A 198 -31.19 15.10 31.80
C TYR A 198 -32.40 14.64 30.98
N LYS A 199 -32.17 14.26 29.72
CA LYS A 199 -33.22 13.78 28.80
C LYS A 199 -32.73 12.56 28.03
N CYS A 200 -33.61 11.59 27.82
CA CYS A 200 -33.34 10.39 27.04
C CYS A 200 -34.57 10.00 26.22
N THR A 201 -34.45 10.01 24.90
CA THR A 201 -35.47 9.43 24.02
C THR A 201 -34.83 8.60 22.91
N PHE A 202 -35.41 7.44 22.64
CA PHE A 202 -35.02 6.55 21.55
C PHE A 202 -36.23 6.29 20.66
N ASN A 203 -36.16 6.67 19.38
CA ASN A 203 -37.28 6.62 18.45
C ASN A 203 -38.56 7.30 19.01
N ASN A 204 -38.39 8.47 19.65
CA ASN A 204 -39.44 9.23 20.33
C ASN A 204 -40.07 8.53 21.56
N LEU A 205 -39.54 7.38 21.99
CA LEU A 205 -39.95 6.72 23.23
C LEU A 205 -39.00 7.10 24.36
N PRO A 206 -39.51 7.39 25.58
CA PRO A 206 -38.63 7.69 26.71
C PRO A 206 -37.76 6.49 27.04
N CYS A 207 -36.47 6.74 27.32
CA CYS A 207 -35.54 5.72 27.81
C CYS A 207 -35.11 6.00 29.26
N SER A 208 -34.80 4.93 29.98
CA SER A 208 -34.37 4.97 31.38
C SER A 208 -32.88 4.66 31.51
N ILE A 209 -32.31 4.99 32.66
CA ILE A 209 -30.94 4.68 33.07
C ILE A 209 -30.69 3.17 33.02
N GLU A 210 -31.71 2.35 33.28
CA GLU A 210 -31.64 0.88 33.21
C GLU A 210 -31.36 0.34 31.80
N ASN A 211 -31.57 1.15 30.76
CA ASN A 211 -31.24 0.78 29.39
C ASN A 211 -29.76 0.96 29.05
N PHE A 212 -28.95 1.41 30.02
CA PHE A 212 -27.51 1.59 29.88
C PHE A 212 -26.76 0.56 30.72
N THR A 213 -25.74 -0.04 30.12
CA THR A 213 -24.79 -0.88 30.86
C THR A 213 -23.58 -0.07 31.27
N THR A 214 -23.08 -0.27 32.48
CA THR A 214 -21.92 0.44 33.01
C THR A 214 -20.62 -0.29 32.73
N PHE A 215 -19.57 0.45 32.38
CA PHE A 215 -18.19 -0.06 32.35
C PHE A 215 -17.21 1.00 32.83
N ASN A 216 -16.07 0.58 33.38
CA ASN A 216 -15.05 1.50 33.90
C ASN A 216 -13.89 1.63 32.90
N SER A 217 -13.61 2.86 32.51
CA SER A 217 -12.45 3.26 31.71
C SER A 217 -11.33 3.77 32.62
N ALA A 218 -10.09 3.37 32.35
CA ALA A 218 -8.92 3.87 33.07
C ALA A 218 -8.72 5.38 32.92
N PHE A 219 -9.18 5.97 31.82
CA PHE A 219 -8.97 7.40 31.51
C PHE A 219 -10.18 8.26 31.85
N TYR A 220 -11.39 7.75 31.59
CA TYR A 220 -12.63 8.52 31.70
C TYR A 220 -13.49 8.13 32.91
N GLY A 221 -13.06 7.16 33.71
CA GLY A 221 -13.82 6.70 34.87
C GLY A 221 -15.05 5.91 34.45
N ARG A 222 -16.20 6.18 35.06
CA ARG A 222 -17.43 5.43 34.78
C ARG A 222 -18.09 5.87 33.49
N CYS A 223 -18.30 4.92 32.59
CA CYS A 223 -18.93 5.10 31.30
C CYS A 223 -20.19 4.24 31.17
N TYR A 224 -21.05 4.62 30.22
CA TYR A 224 -22.38 4.05 30.03
C TYR A 224 -22.60 3.72 28.56
N THR A 225 -23.04 2.50 28.27
CA THR A 225 -23.33 2.06 26.90
C THR A 225 -24.82 1.80 26.73
N PHE A 226 -25.46 2.57 25.85
CA PHE A 226 -26.79 2.28 25.36
C PHE A 226 -26.75 1.13 24.36
N ASN A 227 -27.74 0.24 24.41
CA ASN A 227 -27.90 -0.88 23.49
C ASN A 227 -26.71 -1.88 23.46
N ALA A 228 -26.07 -2.11 24.61
CA ALA A 228 -25.00 -3.09 24.73
C ALA A 228 -25.54 -4.53 24.76
N LYS A 229 -24.99 -5.40 23.90
CA LYS A 229 -25.24 -6.85 23.94
C LYS A 229 -24.32 -7.49 24.98
N MET A 230 -24.83 -7.77 26.17
CA MET A 230 -24.07 -8.51 27.19
C MET A 230 -24.06 -10.02 26.88
N LYS A 231 -22.87 -10.65 26.85
CA LYS A 231 -22.71 -12.11 26.63
C LYS A 231 -23.48 -12.97 27.66
N SER A 232 -23.77 -12.44 28.84
CA SER A 232 -24.39 -13.19 29.95
C SER A 232 -25.93 -13.17 29.95
N ASN A 233 -26.58 -12.31 29.17
CA ASN A 233 -28.03 -12.16 29.18
C ASN A 233 -28.61 -12.49 27.80
N SER A 234 -29.03 -13.74 27.61
CA SER A 234 -29.66 -14.23 26.37
C SER A 234 -30.94 -13.46 25.99
N ASN A 235 -31.52 -12.68 26.91
CA ASN A 235 -32.78 -11.96 26.70
C ASN A 235 -32.60 -10.47 26.35
N ASN A 236 -31.38 -9.93 26.32
CA ASN A 236 -31.15 -8.55 25.87
C ASN A 236 -31.13 -8.51 24.34
N SER A 237 -32.33 -8.40 23.75
CA SER A 237 -32.48 -8.13 22.32
C SER A 237 -31.86 -6.77 21.97
N VAL A 238 -31.01 -6.76 20.93
CA VAL A 238 -30.43 -5.52 20.39
C VAL A 238 -31.57 -4.71 19.77
N ARG A 239 -31.67 -3.43 20.12
CA ARG A 239 -32.69 -2.53 19.56
C ARG A 239 -32.40 -2.27 18.09
N TYR A 240 -33.46 -2.27 17.29
CA TYR A 240 -33.40 -1.98 15.86
C TYR A 240 -33.73 -0.51 15.58
N VAL A 241 -33.25 -0.06 14.44
CA VAL A 241 -33.69 1.18 13.81
C VAL A 241 -35.19 1.05 13.48
N ASN A 242 -35.91 2.17 13.51
CA ASN A 242 -37.36 2.21 13.30
C ASN A 242 -37.78 1.43 12.03
N HIS A 243 -38.80 0.56 12.16
CA HIS A 243 -39.29 -0.28 11.07
C HIS A 243 -39.91 0.52 9.90
N ASN A 244 -40.25 1.79 10.11
CA ASN A 244 -40.91 2.63 9.10
C ASN A 244 -39.95 3.29 8.09
N GLY A 245 -38.72 2.78 7.94
CA GLY A 245 -37.73 3.32 6.99
C GLY A 245 -37.11 4.66 7.41
N GLY A 246 -37.28 5.06 8.68
CA GLY A 246 -36.64 6.24 9.26
C GLY A 246 -35.34 5.91 9.98
N ASN A 247 -34.40 6.86 10.03
CA ASN A 247 -33.17 6.71 10.83
C ASN A 247 -33.53 6.55 12.32
N GLY A 248 -32.83 5.66 13.02
CA GLY A 248 -33.05 5.43 14.44
C GLY A 248 -32.42 6.59 15.19
N VAL A 249 -33.22 7.34 15.94
CA VAL A 249 -32.75 8.55 16.62
C VAL A 249 -32.66 8.28 18.11
N LEU A 250 -31.45 8.44 18.65
CA LEU A 250 -31.19 8.49 20.08
C LEU A 250 -30.89 9.94 20.44
N ASP A 251 -31.83 10.60 21.11
CA ASP A 251 -31.72 11.98 21.59
C ASP A 251 -31.41 11.95 23.09
N LEU A 252 -30.25 12.50 23.44
CA LEU A 252 -29.71 12.52 24.79
C LEU A 252 -29.28 13.93 25.14
N GLU A 253 -29.73 14.40 26.30
CA GLU A 253 -29.31 15.68 26.87
C GLU A 253 -28.58 15.43 28.17
N PHE A 254 -27.39 16.02 28.31
CA PHE A 254 -26.50 15.76 29.44
C PHE A 254 -26.12 17.04 30.18
N TYR A 255 -26.07 16.94 31.50
CA TYR A 255 -25.41 17.88 32.39
C TYR A 255 -24.04 17.35 32.82
N VAL A 256 -22.98 17.87 32.21
CA VAL A 256 -21.61 17.34 32.35
C VAL A 256 -20.93 17.61 33.69
N HIS A 257 -21.47 18.53 34.52
CA HIS A 257 -20.89 18.96 35.79
C HIS A 257 -19.45 19.51 35.69
N SER A 258 -19.15 20.31 34.66
CA SER A 258 -17.80 20.86 34.41
C SER A 258 -17.19 21.63 35.58
N HIS A 259 -18.02 22.27 36.43
CA HIS A 259 -17.59 22.97 37.64
C HIS A 259 -17.03 22.05 38.74
N GLN A 260 -17.25 20.73 38.65
CA GLN A 260 -16.80 19.73 39.62
C GLN A 260 -15.63 18.89 39.13
N TYR A 261 -14.96 19.28 38.05
CA TYR A 261 -13.83 18.50 37.57
C TYR A 261 -12.61 18.70 38.48
N VAL A 262 -11.80 17.66 38.69
CA VAL A 262 -10.52 17.70 39.45
C VAL A 262 -9.36 18.35 38.67
N PRO A 263 -8.93 19.58 39.00
CA PRO A 263 -8.04 20.38 38.15
C PRO A 263 -6.71 19.66 37.87
N TYR A 264 -6.12 19.94 36.70
CA TYR A 264 -4.85 19.38 36.22
C TYR A 264 -4.86 17.87 35.90
N PHE A 265 -5.83 17.10 36.38
CA PHE A 265 -5.95 15.67 36.10
C PHE A 265 -6.37 15.39 34.64
N TRP A 266 -7.29 16.19 34.09
CA TRP A 266 -7.76 16.04 32.70
C TRP A 266 -6.97 16.89 31.67
N LYS A 267 -6.30 17.96 32.13
CA LYS A 267 -5.57 18.92 31.27
C LYS A 267 -4.19 18.43 30.84
N GLY A 268 -3.67 17.35 31.41
CA GLY A 268 -2.38 16.74 31.04
C GLY A 268 -2.30 16.23 29.59
N LYS A 269 -3.43 16.10 28.88
CA LYS A 269 -3.45 15.73 27.45
C LYS A 269 -3.32 16.93 26.49
N TYR A 270 -3.53 18.16 26.97
CA TYR A 270 -3.44 19.38 26.13
C TYR A 270 -2.15 20.17 26.34
N MET A 271 -1.26 19.72 27.23
CA MET A 271 0.01 20.42 27.54
C MET A 271 1.26 19.58 27.27
N ILE A 272 1.13 18.33 26.77
CA ILE A 272 2.28 17.48 26.43
C ILE A 272 2.56 17.44 24.91
N ASN A 273 1.72 18.03 24.06
CA ASN A 273 2.00 18.06 22.62
C ASN A 273 1.67 19.39 21.92
N SER A 274 1.96 20.51 22.59
CA SER A 274 1.93 21.84 21.96
C SER A 274 3.35 22.40 21.94
N SER A 275 4.08 22.17 20.84
CA SER A 275 4.86 23.18 20.10
C SER A 275 5.80 22.60 19.02
N ASN A 276 6.15 21.31 19.04
CA ASN A 276 7.26 20.80 18.21
C ASN A 276 6.90 19.83 17.07
N ASP A 277 5.75 19.14 17.10
CA ASP A 277 5.44 18.10 16.10
C ASP A 277 4.87 18.65 14.77
N ILE A 278 4.26 19.84 14.79
CA ILE A 278 3.65 20.44 13.58
C ILE A 278 4.73 20.99 12.63
N LEU A 279 5.87 21.47 13.17
CA LEU A 279 6.96 22.04 12.37
C LEU A 279 7.71 20.98 11.56
N PHE A 280 7.88 19.76 12.08
CA PHE A 280 8.61 18.70 11.37
C PHE A 280 7.82 18.11 10.18
N SER A 281 6.49 18.05 10.28
CA SER A 281 5.65 17.53 9.19
C SER A 281 5.55 18.51 8.01
N ILE A 282 5.47 19.82 8.28
CA ILE A 282 5.41 20.86 7.23
C ILE A 282 6.73 20.91 6.43
N PHE A 283 7.88 20.78 7.09
CA PHE A 283 9.19 20.82 6.41
C PHE A 283 9.42 19.60 5.49
N ILE A 284 8.96 18.40 5.89
CA ILE A 284 9.09 17.21 5.04
C ILE A 284 8.15 17.28 3.83
N GLN A 285 6.92 17.78 4.01
CA GLN A 285 5.97 17.90 2.89
C GLN A 285 6.46 18.90 1.82
N ALA A 286 7.06 20.02 2.23
CA ALA A 286 7.58 21.04 1.32
C ALA A 286 8.82 20.56 0.53
N LEU A 287 9.72 19.80 1.16
CA LEU A 287 10.90 19.22 0.49
C LEU A 287 10.52 18.17 -0.56
N VAL A 288 9.53 17.32 -0.27
CA VAL A 288 9.05 16.30 -1.22
C VAL A 288 8.36 16.96 -2.42
N TRP A 289 7.59 18.03 -2.22
CA TRP A 289 6.98 18.77 -3.32
C TRP A 289 7.99 19.50 -4.20
N TYR A 290 9.03 20.10 -3.60
CA TYR A 290 10.09 20.80 -4.35
C TYR A 290 10.95 19.82 -5.16
N LEU A 291 11.23 18.63 -4.62
CA LEU A 291 11.97 17.57 -5.33
C LEU A 291 11.13 16.92 -6.44
N TRP A 292 9.81 16.81 -6.28
CA TRP A 292 8.95 16.25 -7.32
C TRP A 292 8.79 17.20 -8.53
N TYR A 293 8.78 18.52 -8.30
CA TYR A 293 8.68 19.52 -9.36
C TYR A 293 9.96 19.65 -10.21
N MET A 294 11.12 19.23 -9.70
CA MET A 294 12.38 19.27 -10.46
C MET A 294 12.69 18.01 -11.28
N ILE A 295 11.94 16.92 -11.14
CA ILE A 295 12.24 15.62 -11.80
C ILE A 295 11.37 15.35 -13.04
N ILE A 296 10.39 16.20 -13.35
CA ILE A 296 9.60 16.08 -14.58
C ILE A 296 10.05 17.15 -15.58
N PRO A 297 11.02 16.89 -16.48
CA PRO A 297 11.17 17.71 -17.66
C PRO A 297 9.96 17.47 -18.57
N ASN A 298 9.31 18.58 -18.94
CA ASN A 298 8.39 18.75 -20.05
C ASN A 298 8.38 17.56 -21.05
N CYS A 299 7.34 16.74 -21.00
CA CYS A 299 6.93 15.97 -22.16
C CYS A 299 5.88 16.79 -22.92
N HIS A 300 6.30 17.25 -24.09
CA HIS A 300 5.49 17.84 -25.14
C HIS A 300 4.78 16.74 -25.94
#